data_AF-A0A410FZV2-F1
#
_entry.id   AF-A0A410FZV2-F1
#
_cell.length_a   1.000
_cell.length_b   1.000
_cell.length_c   1.000
_cell.angle_alpha   90.00
_cell.angle_beta   90.00
_cell.angle_gamma   90.00
#
_symmetry.space_group_name_H-M   'P 1'
#
loop_
_entity.id
_entity.type
_entity.pdbx_description
1 polymer ?
#
loop_
_entity_poly.entity_id
_entity_poly.type
_entity_poly.pdbx_seq_one_letter_code
_entity_poly.pdbx_strand_id
1 'polypeptide(L)'
;MERDKIAHQRGISAATKIAKEQSSKEIAKGLQTMKLTLNHEIDRLKTLQTKNKNIRPEEIQSALEERATLESLIKYARVRMDAMQVIIIE
;
A
#
# COMPACT_ATOMS: atom_id res chain seq x y z
N MET A 1 4.64 -23.83 -31.21
CA MET A 1 4.16 -24.39 -29.92
C MET A 1 5.16 -24.28 -28.78
N GLU A 2 6.31 -24.98 -28.78
CA GLU A 2 7.27 -24.90 -27.66
C GLU A 2 7.93 -23.52 -27.53
N ARG A 3 8.32 -22.91 -28.66
CA ARG A 3 8.94 -21.58 -28.71
C ARG A 3 8.01 -20.46 -28.26
N ASP A 4 6.73 -20.55 -28.59
CA ASP A 4 5.72 -19.56 -28.22
C ASP A 4 5.47 -19.58 -26.71
N LYS A 5 5.39 -20.78 -26.08
CA LYS A 5 5.28 -20.91 -24.62
C LYS A 5 6.45 -20.23 -23.90
N ILE A 6 7.67 -20.38 -24.41
CA ILE A 6 8.88 -19.75 -23.84
C ILE A 6 8.84 -18.23 -23.97
N ALA A 7 8.34 -17.69 -25.08
CA ALA A 7 8.22 -16.24 -25.29
C ALA A 7 7.21 -15.59 -24.34
N HIS A 8 6.03 -16.20 -24.15
CA HIS A 8 5.03 -15.71 -23.20
C HIS A 8 5.55 -15.72 -21.75
N GLN A 9 6.24 -16.80 -21.34
CA GLN A 9 6.85 -16.91 -20.02
C GLN A 9 7.87 -15.79 -19.75
N ARG A 10 8.68 -15.44 -20.77
CA ARG A 10 9.65 -14.33 -20.69
C ARG A 10 8.97 -12.98 -20.54
N GLY A 11 7.89 -12.72 -21.30
CA GLY A 11 7.11 -11.48 -21.19
C GLY A 11 6.52 -11.29 -19.79
N ILE A 12 5.87 -12.32 -19.25
CA ILE A 12 5.30 -12.29 -17.90
C ILE A 12 6.39 -12.09 -16.83
N SER A 13 7.55 -12.74 -16.98
CA SER A 13 8.66 -12.60 -16.03
C SER A 13 9.23 -11.17 -16.02
N ALA A 14 9.39 -10.56 -17.19
CA ALA A 14 9.83 -9.17 -17.32
C ALA A 14 8.81 -8.20 -16.72
N ALA A 15 7.51 -8.39 -17.01
CA ALA A 15 6.44 -7.58 -16.43
C ALA A 15 6.39 -7.72 -14.90
N THR A 16 6.60 -8.92 -14.37
CA THR A 16 6.64 -9.20 -12.92
C THR A 16 7.77 -8.43 -12.23
N LYS A 17 8.95 -8.34 -12.87
CA LYS A 17 10.08 -7.56 -12.34
C LYS A 17 9.73 -6.07 -12.26
N ILE A 18 9.17 -5.52 -13.33
CA ILE A 18 8.74 -4.10 -13.39
C ILE A 18 7.67 -3.84 -12.34
N ALA A 19 6.67 -4.72 -12.24
CA ALA A 19 5.59 -4.61 -11.27
C ALA A 19 6.11 -4.63 -9.82
N LYS A 20 7.12 -5.45 -9.52
CA LYS A 20 7.74 -5.49 -8.18
C LYS A 20 8.46 -4.19 -7.82
N GLU A 21 9.18 -3.62 -8.78
CA GLU A 21 9.86 -2.33 -8.60
C GLU A 21 8.85 -1.18 -8.38
N GLN A 22 7.78 -1.13 -9.18
CA GLN A 22 6.71 -0.14 -9.02
C GLN A 22 5.93 -0.35 -7.72
N SER A 23 5.58 -1.59 -7.37
CA SER A 23 4.90 -1.93 -6.12
C SER A 23 5.66 -1.43 -4.91
N SER A 24 7.00 -1.55 -4.91
CA SER A 24 7.82 -1.09 -3.79
C SER A 24 7.75 0.43 -3.61
N LYS A 25 7.69 1.18 -4.73
CA LYS A 25 7.53 2.64 -4.72
C LYS A 25 6.16 3.05 -4.21
N GLU A 26 5.10 2.41 -4.68
CA GLU A 26 3.73 2.72 -4.25
C GLU A 26 3.48 2.35 -2.78
N ILE A 27 4.05 1.24 -2.30
CA ILE A 27 4.01 0.88 -0.86
C ILE A 27 4.70 1.96 -0.02
N ALA A 28 5.91 2.39 -0.43
CA ALA A 28 6.64 3.44 0.30
C ALA A 28 5.86 4.76 0.33
N LYS A 29 5.29 5.17 -0.81
CA LYS A 29 4.45 6.36 -0.93
C LYS A 29 3.19 6.25 -0.05
N GLY A 30 2.49 5.12 -0.12
CA GLY A 30 1.29 4.86 0.69
C GLY A 30 1.58 4.93 2.19
N LEU A 31 2.69 4.33 2.64
CA LEU A 31 3.15 4.41 4.03
C LEU A 31 3.48 5.85 4.44
N GLN A 32 4.16 6.61 3.58
CA GLN A 32 4.49 8.01 3.86
C GLN A 32 3.23 8.86 4.00
N THR A 33 2.30 8.78 3.04
CA THR A 33 1.05 9.54 3.06
C THR A 33 0.20 9.18 4.28
N MET A 34 0.03 7.89 4.56
CA MET A 34 -0.73 7.42 5.73
C MET A 34 -0.12 7.95 7.04
N LYS A 35 1.20 7.86 7.19
CA LYS A 35 1.88 8.36 8.40
C LYS A 35 1.72 9.86 8.56
N LEU A 36 1.85 10.65 7.49
CA LEU A 36 1.66 12.10 7.54
C LEU A 36 0.26 12.47 8.02
N THR A 37 -0.78 11.87 7.43
CA THR A 37 -2.17 12.16 7.78
C THR A 37 -2.51 11.71 9.20
N LEU A 38 -2.21 10.46 9.56
CA LEU A 38 -2.60 9.93 10.86
C LEU A 38 -1.78 10.48 12.01
N ASN A 39 -0.48 10.76 11.82
CA ASN A 39 0.31 11.40 12.88
C ASN A 39 -0.21 12.81 13.17
N HIS A 40 -0.51 13.58 12.13
CA HIS A 40 -1.10 14.92 12.30
C HIS A 40 -2.41 14.85 13.09
N GLU A 41 -3.29 13.90 12.78
CA GLU A 41 -4.56 13.77 13.50
C GLU A 41 -4.37 13.29 14.95
N ILE A 42 -3.48 12.31 15.18
CA ILE A 42 -3.14 11.84 16.54
C ILE A 42 -2.59 13.00 17.39
N ASP A 43 -1.71 13.82 16.83
CA ASP A 43 -1.12 14.96 17.54
C ASP A 43 -2.15 16.07 17.80
N ARG A 44 -3.09 16.28 16.86
CA ARG A 44 -4.26 17.14 17.05
C ARG A 44 -5.12 16.65 18.21
N LEU A 45 -5.46 15.35 18.27
CA LEU A 45 -6.25 14.75 19.35
C LEU A 45 -5.56 14.89 20.71
N LYS A 46 -4.24 14.59 20.78
CA LYS A 46 -3.45 14.79 22.00
C LYS A 46 -3.47 16.25 22.45
N THR A 47 -3.28 17.19 21.53
CA THR A 47 -3.31 18.62 21.83
C THR A 47 -4.67 19.04 22.38
N LEU A 48 -5.75 18.59 21.74
CA LEU A 48 -7.11 18.91 22.19
C LEU A 48 -7.41 18.28 23.55
N GLN A 49 -6.92 17.07 23.86
CA GLN A 49 -7.07 16.45 25.18
C GLN A 49 -6.45 17.28 26.31
N THR A 50 -5.32 17.96 26.06
CA THR A 50 -4.72 18.87 27.06
C THR A 50 -5.62 20.07 27.38
N LYS A 51 -6.46 20.48 26.42
CA LYS A 51 -7.34 21.66 26.53
C LYS A 51 -8.78 21.29 26.92
N ASN A 52 -9.22 20.06 26.62
CA ASN A 52 -10.57 19.58 26.80
C ASN A 52 -10.56 18.12 27.25
N LYS A 53 -10.95 17.87 28.51
CA LYS A 53 -11.02 16.53 29.10
C LYS A 53 -12.13 15.63 28.52
N ASN A 54 -12.98 16.15 27.64
CA ASN A 54 -14.01 15.35 26.96
C ASN A 54 -13.44 14.47 25.85
N ILE A 55 -12.21 14.73 25.38
CA ILE A 55 -11.52 13.82 24.47
C ILE A 55 -10.99 12.65 25.28
N ARG A 56 -11.51 11.49 24.95
CA ARG A 56 -11.28 10.31 25.76
C ARG A 56 -9.98 9.64 25.33
N PRO A 57 -9.18 9.11 26.27
CA PRO A 57 -7.93 8.41 25.93
C PRO A 57 -8.12 7.29 24.91
N GLU A 58 -9.27 6.62 24.92
CA GLU A 58 -9.61 5.57 23.95
C GLU A 58 -9.66 6.04 22.49
N GLU A 59 -9.94 7.32 22.22
CA GLU A 59 -9.97 7.85 20.84
C GLU A 59 -8.55 7.92 20.26
N ILE A 60 -7.60 8.37 21.08
CA ILE A 60 -6.17 8.42 20.71
C ILE A 60 -5.63 7.00 20.53
N GLN A 61 -6.03 6.08 21.42
CA GLN A 61 -5.63 4.68 21.34
C GLN A 61 -6.17 4.01 20.07
N SER A 62 -7.44 4.24 19.73
CA SER A 62 -8.04 3.72 18.51
C SER A 62 -7.31 4.20 17.25
N ALA A 63 -6.94 5.49 17.21
CA ALA A 63 -6.18 6.05 16.09
C ALA A 63 -4.76 5.44 15.97
N LEU A 64 -4.11 5.12 17.10
CA LEU A 64 -2.82 4.44 17.10
C LEU A 64 -2.92 3.00 16.58
N GLU A 65 -3.96 2.28 16.98
CA GLU A 65 -4.23 0.91 16.53
C GLU A 65 -4.59 0.86 15.04
N GLU A 66 -5.40 1.80 14.58
CA GLU A 66 -5.73 1.95 13.16
C GLU A 66 -4.47 2.20 12.32
N ARG A 67 -3.61 3.13 12.76
CA ARG A 67 -2.33 3.42 12.08
C ARG A 67 -1.45 2.16 11.99
N ALA A 68 -1.34 1.40 13.08
CA ALA A 68 -0.54 0.17 13.09
C ALA A 68 -1.13 -0.90 12.16
N THR A 69 -2.45 -1.03 12.14
CA THR A 69 -3.18 -1.96 11.27
C THR A 69 -2.95 -1.60 9.80
N LEU A 70 -3.12 -0.33 9.44
CA LEU A 70 -2.89 0.17 8.08
C LEU A 70 -1.42 0.04 7.66
N GLU A 71 -0.47 0.31 8.56
CA GLU A 71 0.95 0.11 8.28
C GLU A 71 1.25 -1.34 7.88
N SER A 72 0.68 -2.31 8.60
CA SER A 72 0.81 -3.73 8.26
C SER A 72 0.18 -4.04 6.89
N LEU A 73 -1.07 -3.64 6.67
CA LEU A 73 -1.79 -3.91 5.41
C LEU A 73 -1.08 -3.33 4.19
N ILE A 74 -0.60 -2.09 4.28
CA ILE A 74 0.11 -1.42 3.17
C ILE A 74 1.48 -2.08 2.95
N LYS A 75 2.23 -2.39 4.01
CA LYS A 75 3.58 -2.97 3.92
C LYS A 75 3.59 -4.33 3.22
N TYR A 76 2.54 -5.13 3.42
CA TYR A 76 2.42 -6.48 2.85
C TYR A 76 1.48 -6.55 1.64
N ALA A 77 1.10 -5.41 1.06
CA ALA A 77 0.32 -5.36 -0.16
C ALA A 77 1.07 -6.03 -1.33
N ARG A 78 0.34 -6.74 -2.19
CA ARG A 78 0.90 -7.48 -3.33
C ARG A 78 0.19 -7.12 -4.63
N VAL A 79 0.97 -6.97 -5.69
CA VAL A 79 0.43 -6.81 -7.05
C VAL A 79 0.01 -8.17 -7.60
N ARG A 80 -1.17 -8.20 -8.21
CA ARG A 80 -1.73 -9.35 -8.92
C ARG A 80 -2.01 -8.95 -10.36
N MET A 81 -1.63 -9.81 -11.31
CA MET A 81 -2.04 -9.65 -12.70
C MET A 81 -3.55 -9.95 -12.80
N ASP A 82 -4.32 -8.96 -13.26
CA ASP A 82 -5.78 -9.06 -13.31
C ASP A 82 -6.27 -9.51 -14.70
N ALA A 83 -5.65 -8.99 -15.77
CA ALA A 83 -5.99 -9.32 -17.15
C ALA A 83 -4.75 -9.36 -18.04
N MET A 84 -4.87 -10.06 -19.18
CA MET A 84 -3.86 -10.13 -20.22
C MET A 84 -4.54 -10.19 -21.59
N GLN A 85 -4.06 -9.39 -22.54
CA GLN A 85 -4.50 -9.41 -23.93
C GLN A 85 -3.34 -9.88 -24.81
N VAL A 86 -3.61 -10.86 -25.69
CA VAL A 86 -2.66 -11.32 -26.69
C VAL A 86 -3.01 -10.65 -28.01
N ILE A 87 -2.02 -10.03 -28.66
CA ILE A 87 -2.17 -9.36 -29.95
C ILE A 87 -1.34 -10.13 -30.98
N ILE A 88 -1.98 -10.52 -32.08
CA ILE A 88 -1.35 -11.18 -33.21
C ILE A 88 -1.37 -10.18 -34.37
N ILE A 89 -0.21 -9.94 -34.98
CA ILE A 89 -0.07 -9.06 -36.14
C ILE A 89 0.13 -9.97 -37.35
N GLU A 90 -0.75 -9.83 -38.34
CA GLU A 90 -0.66 -10.49 -39.65
C GLU A 90 0.11 -9.64 -40.66
#